data_AF-X6NT11-F1
#
_entry.id   AF-X6NT11-F1
#
_cell.length_a   1.000
_cell.length_b   1.000
_cell.length_c   1.000
_cell.angle_alpha   90.00
_cell.angle_beta   90.00
_cell.angle_gamma   90.00
#
_symmetry.space_group_name_H-M   'P 1'
#
loop_
_entity.id
_entity.type
_entity.pdbx_description
1 polymer ?
#
loop_
_entity_poly.entity_id
_entity_poly.type
_entity_poly.pdbx_seq_one_letter_code
_entity_poly.pdbx_strand_id
1 'polypeptide(L)'
;MRMLLLFSEKYAPELLSNDEYFIPIKNTMDNLVSVQLPDGNMPTDINGSCASEYGNDTDARVQWCHGAPGFTDLFTYASFIFQSINTTAAEVYLQSGLLAANVTWTRGLIVKGFVFLVPTLMSLFKFVFHMKKLFVHLSLCEID
;
A
#
# COMPACT_ATOMS: atom_id res chain seq x y z
N MET A 1 0.05 -9.57 14.64
CA MET A 1 -0.40 -8.57 13.64
C MET A 1 -1.90 -8.27 13.70
N ARG A 2 -2.80 -9.26 13.89
CA ARG A 2 -4.28 -9.02 13.97
C ARG A 2 -4.71 -8.07 15.12
N MET A 3 -4.00 -8.10 16.26
CA MET A 3 -4.30 -7.23 17.41
C MET A 3 -4.02 -5.75 17.12
N LEU A 4 -2.92 -5.42 16.43
CA LEU A 4 -2.59 -4.04 16.02
C LEU A 4 -3.58 -3.50 14.99
N LEU A 5 -4.04 -4.35 14.06
CA LEU A 5 -5.08 -3.98 13.11
C LEU A 5 -6.40 -3.66 13.83
N LEU A 6 -6.89 -4.56 14.70
CA LEU A 6 -8.11 -4.33 15.47
C LEU A 6 -8.02 -3.09 16.38
N PHE A 7 -6.85 -2.84 16.95
CA PHE A 7 -6.60 -1.63 17.72
C PHE A 7 -6.72 -0.40 16.82
N SER A 8 -6.02 -0.39 15.69
CA SER A 8 -6.06 0.72 14.75
C SER A 8 -7.47 0.93 14.15
N GLU A 9 -8.21 -0.13 13.82
CA GLU A 9 -9.60 -0.05 13.34
C GLU A 9 -10.53 0.59 14.38
N LYS A 10 -10.29 0.37 15.67
CA LYS A 10 -11.08 0.96 16.75
C LYS A 10 -10.75 2.43 16.98
N TYR A 11 -9.48 2.81 16.96
CA TYR A 11 -9.03 4.14 17.38
C TYR A 11 -8.82 5.11 16.21
N ALA A 12 -8.56 4.62 15.00
CA ALA A 12 -8.33 5.50 13.85
C ALA A 12 -9.56 6.34 13.46
N PRO A 13 -10.81 5.83 13.49
CA PRO A 13 -11.98 6.68 13.20
C PRO A 13 -12.15 7.82 14.21
N GLU A 14 -11.88 7.55 15.50
CA GLU A 14 -11.90 8.57 16.55
C GLU A 14 -10.80 9.61 16.32
N LEU A 15 -9.58 9.18 16.04
CA LEU A 15 -8.45 10.08 15.77
C LEU A 15 -8.70 10.96 14.53
N LEU A 16 -9.23 10.36 13.47
CA LEU A 16 -9.54 11.03 12.20
C LEU A 16 -10.83 11.86 12.24
N SER A 17 -11.58 11.84 13.34
CA SER A 17 -12.67 12.79 13.58
C SER A 17 -12.17 14.19 13.94
N ASN A 18 -10.90 14.31 14.33
CA ASN A 18 -10.24 15.58 14.61
C ASN A 18 -9.48 16.08 13.35
N ASP A 19 -9.87 17.26 12.87
CA ASP A 19 -9.28 17.93 11.71
C ASP A 19 -7.76 18.14 11.83
N GLU A 20 -7.25 18.32 13.05
CA GLU A 20 -5.82 18.47 13.33
C GLU A 20 -5.00 17.27 12.83
N TYR A 21 -5.56 16.05 12.92
CA TYR A 21 -4.92 14.82 12.46
C TYR A 21 -5.41 14.40 11.07
N PHE A 22 -6.70 14.60 10.79
CA PHE A 22 -7.31 14.21 9.53
C PHE A 22 -6.65 14.90 8.33
N ILE A 23 -6.54 16.23 8.37
CA ILE A 23 -6.01 17.03 7.26
C ILE A 23 -4.58 16.61 6.88
N PRO A 24 -3.59 16.56 7.79
CA PRO A 24 -2.23 16.18 7.41
C PRO A 24 -2.11 14.72 6.95
N ILE A 25 -2.85 13.79 7.58
CA ILE A 25 -2.84 12.37 7.16
C ILE A 25 -3.42 12.24 5.75
N LYS A 26 -4.57 12.85 5.49
CA LYS A 26 -5.20 12.84 4.16
C LYS A 26 -4.30 13.47 3.11
N ASN A 27 -3.73 14.65 3.39
CA ASN A 27 -2.82 15.31 2.44
C ASN A 27 -1.58 14.47 2.14
N THR A 28 -1.06 13.76 3.14
CA THR A 28 0.05 12.82 2.95
C THR A 28 -0.36 11.66 2.06
N MET A 29 -1.51 11.05 2.31
CA MET A 29 -2.03 9.96 1.49
C MET A 29 -2.30 10.39 0.05
N ASP A 30 -2.92 11.56 -0.14
CA ASP A 30 -3.16 12.14 -1.46
C ASP A 30 -1.85 12.44 -2.20
N ASN A 31 -0.83 12.93 -1.48
CA ASN A 31 0.49 13.13 -2.07
C ASN A 31 1.12 11.80 -2.50
N LEU A 32 1.03 10.76 -1.68
CA LEU A 32 1.54 9.43 -2.02
C LEU A 32 0.85 8.85 -3.25
N VAL A 33 -0.48 9.02 -3.38
CA VAL A 33 -1.19 8.67 -4.62
C VAL A 33 -0.68 9.49 -5.80
N SER A 34 -0.48 10.79 -5.62
CA SER A 34 -0.07 11.69 -6.71
C SER A 34 1.31 11.38 -7.30
N VAL A 35 2.20 10.75 -6.51
CA VAL A 35 3.54 10.36 -6.96
C VAL A 35 3.60 8.90 -7.42
N GLN A 36 2.50 8.14 -7.32
CA GLN A 36 2.43 6.78 -7.84
C GLN A 36 2.70 6.79 -9.36
N LEU A 37 3.52 5.86 -9.82
CA LEU A 37 3.86 5.74 -11.23
C LEU A 37 2.65 5.23 -12.03
N PRO A 38 2.58 5.50 -13.36
CA PRO A 38 1.43 5.13 -14.19
C PRO A 38 1.08 3.64 -14.18
N ASP A 39 2.04 2.77 -13.91
CA ASP A 39 1.84 1.31 -13.86
C ASP A 39 1.40 0.81 -12.47
N GLY A 40 1.43 1.67 -11.45
CA GLY A 40 1.11 1.34 -10.07
C GLY A 40 2.30 1.19 -9.13
N ASN A 41 3.54 1.26 -9.65
CA ASN A 41 4.73 1.21 -8.79
C ASN A 41 4.94 2.55 -8.05
N MET A 42 5.82 2.54 -7.05
CA MET A 42 6.18 3.73 -6.30
C MET A 42 7.60 4.15 -6.64
N PRO A 43 7.85 5.44 -6.89
CA PRO A 43 9.19 5.90 -7.21
C PRO A 43 10.11 5.64 -6.01
N THR A 44 11.32 5.12 -6.26
CA THR A 44 12.33 4.98 -5.20
C THR A 44 12.76 6.35 -4.67
N ASP A 45 12.66 7.36 -5.51
CA ASP A 45 13.12 8.70 -5.22
C ASP A 45 12.22 9.71 -5.92
N ILE A 46 11.67 10.62 -5.13
CA ILE A 46 10.78 11.67 -5.62
C ILE A 46 11.60 12.89 -6.07
N ASN A 47 12.85 13.04 -5.60
CA ASN A 47 13.67 14.25 -5.76
C ASN A 47 15.06 14.03 -6.40
N GLY A 48 15.39 12.82 -6.83
CA GLY A 48 16.70 12.48 -7.42
C GLY A 48 17.88 12.54 -6.43
N SER A 49 17.61 12.49 -5.13
CA SER A 49 18.59 12.56 -4.04
C SER A 49 19.21 11.21 -3.63
N CYS A 50 18.60 10.09 -4.00
CA CYS A 50 18.98 8.75 -3.58
C CYS A 50 19.82 8.07 -4.68
N ALA A 51 21.13 8.32 -4.65
CA ALA A 51 22.09 7.53 -5.43
C ALA A 51 22.02 6.07 -4.98
N SER A 52 21.82 5.18 -5.94
CA SER A 52 21.47 3.81 -5.64
C SER A 52 22.20 2.83 -6.56
N GLU A 53 22.44 1.59 -6.13
CA GLU A 53 23.10 0.56 -6.97
C GLU A 53 22.38 0.29 -8.30
N TYR A 54 21.11 0.70 -8.41
CA TYR A 54 20.26 0.55 -9.58
C TYR A 54 20.25 1.82 -10.46
N GLY A 55 21.12 2.80 -10.18
CA GLY A 55 21.18 4.07 -10.90
C GLY A 55 20.05 5.02 -10.52
N ASN A 56 19.70 5.90 -11.46
CA ASN A 56 18.70 6.96 -11.32
C ASN A 56 17.30 6.53 -11.83
N ASP A 57 17.11 5.25 -12.14
CA ASP A 57 15.81 4.72 -12.53
C ASP A 57 14.89 4.65 -11.30
N THR A 58 13.86 5.50 -11.29
CA THR A 58 12.91 5.62 -10.19
C THR A 58 11.95 4.44 -10.12
N ASP A 59 11.75 3.68 -11.21
CA ASP A 59 10.85 2.53 -11.32
C ASP A 59 11.57 1.17 -11.15
N ALA A 60 12.90 1.16 -10.97
CA ALA A 60 13.67 -0.09 -10.91
C ALA A 60 13.30 -1.02 -9.74
N ARG A 61 12.63 -0.54 -8.69
CA ARG A 61 12.41 -1.29 -7.44
C ARG A 61 10.96 -1.69 -7.24
N VAL A 62 10.76 -2.99 -7.00
CA VAL A 62 9.49 -3.58 -6.59
C VAL A 62 9.72 -4.36 -5.29
N GLN A 63 10.12 -3.66 -4.23
CA GLN A 63 10.47 -4.24 -2.93
C GLN A 63 9.58 -3.65 -1.83
N TRP A 64 9.44 -4.35 -0.71
CA TRP A 64 8.65 -3.82 0.41
C TRP A 64 9.16 -2.49 0.94
N CYS A 65 10.49 -2.30 1.01
CA CYS A 65 11.05 -1.04 1.48
C CYS A 65 10.84 0.09 0.48
N HIS A 66 11.01 -0.18 -0.82
CA HIS A 66 10.98 0.80 -1.90
C HIS A 66 10.23 0.19 -3.09
N GLY A 67 9.03 0.69 -3.36
CA GLY A 67 8.16 0.21 -4.44
C GLY A 67 6.77 -0.25 -3.98
N ALA A 68 5.97 -0.69 -4.96
CA ALA A 68 4.59 -1.12 -4.81
C ALA A 68 4.28 -2.10 -3.64
N PRO A 69 5.13 -3.08 -3.29
CA PRO A 69 4.77 -4.07 -2.26
C PRO A 69 4.56 -3.46 -0.87
N GLY A 70 5.30 -2.41 -0.51
CA GLY A 70 5.11 -1.70 0.77
C GLY A 70 3.83 -0.88 0.79
N PHE A 71 3.50 -0.28 -0.35
CA PHE A 71 2.36 0.63 -0.49
C PHE A 71 1.02 -0.06 -0.73
N THR A 72 1.04 -1.33 -1.17
CA THR A 72 -0.17 -2.16 -1.29
C THR A 72 -0.91 -2.24 0.05
N ASP A 73 -0.20 -2.57 1.13
CA ASP A 73 -0.77 -2.65 2.48
C ASP A 73 -1.25 -1.27 2.95
N LEU A 74 -0.45 -0.23 2.71
CA LEU A 74 -0.76 1.14 3.13
C LEU A 74 -2.05 1.65 2.50
N PHE A 75 -2.17 1.57 1.17
CA PHE A 75 -3.32 2.07 0.43
C PHE A 75 -4.60 1.27 0.70
N THR A 76 -4.49 -0.06 0.78
CA THR A 76 -5.65 -0.90 1.13
C THR A 76 -6.14 -0.63 2.55
N TYR A 77 -5.23 -0.42 3.51
CA TYR A 77 -5.61 -0.06 4.87
C TYR A 77 -6.19 1.35 4.98
N ALA A 78 -5.60 2.32 4.28
CA ALA A 78 -6.14 3.66 4.20
C ALA A 78 -7.55 3.66 3.61
N SER A 79 -7.79 2.91 2.54
CA SER A 79 -9.14 2.75 1.96
C SER A 79 -10.15 2.28 3.01
N PHE A 80 -9.82 1.21 3.75
CA PHE A 80 -10.69 0.67 4.79
C PHE A 80 -11.03 1.70 5.89
N ILE A 81 -10.01 2.40 6.40
CA ILE A 81 -10.21 3.42 7.43
C ILE A 81 -11.01 4.61 6.90
N PHE A 82 -10.69 5.11 5.71
CA PHE A 82 -11.39 6.25 5.11
C PHE A 82 -12.82 5.89 4.71
N GLN A 83 -13.10 4.63 4.37
CA GLN A 83 -14.46 4.14 4.17
C GLN A 83 -15.27 4.20 5.47
N SER A 84 -14.67 3.87 6.62
CA SER A 84 -15.35 3.89 7.92
C SER A 84 -15.81 5.29 8.37
N ILE A 85 -15.23 6.34 7.80
CA ILE A 85 -15.60 7.75 8.05
C ILE A 85 -16.30 8.40 6.84
N ASN A 86 -16.81 7.59 5.89
CA ASN A 86 -17.64 8.00 4.75
C ASN A 86 -17.03 9.08 3.85
N THR A 87 -15.73 9.00 3.55
CA THR A 87 -15.09 9.93 2.59
C THR A 87 -14.84 9.28 1.23
N THR A 88 -14.98 10.06 0.17
CA THR A 88 -14.74 9.66 -1.22
C THR A 88 -13.29 9.29 -1.50
N ALA A 89 -12.36 9.68 -0.63
CA ALA A 89 -10.94 9.32 -0.75
C ALA A 89 -10.68 7.81 -0.64
N ALA A 90 -11.60 7.06 0.00
CA ALA A 90 -11.47 5.61 0.17
C ALA A 90 -11.33 4.85 -1.14
N GLU A 91 -12.06 5.26 -2.18
CA GLU A 91 -12.03 4.61 -3.49
C GLU A 91 -10.70 4.88 -4.22
N VAL A 92 -10.20 6.12 -4.15
CA VAL A 92 -8.91 6.51 -4.72
C VAL A 92 -7.77 5.68 -4.12
N TYR A 93 -7.78 5.49 -2.80
CA TYR A 93 -6.79 4.66 -2.13
C TYR A 93 -6.94 3.18 -2.48
N LEU A 94 -8.18 2.68 -2.62
CA LEU A 94 -8.39 1.30 -3.06
C LEU A 94 -7.79 1.06 -4.44
N GLN A 95 -8.08 1.93 -5.41
CA GLN A 95 -7.55 1.80 -6.77
C GLN A 95 -6.02 1.86 -6.79
N SER A 96 -5.42 2.80 -6.05
CA SER A 96 -3.97 2.89 -5.93
C SER A 96 -3.36 1.62 -5.33
N GLY A 97 -4.03 1.02 -4.35
CA GLY A 97 -3.66 -0.25 -3.74
C GLY A 97 -3.77 -1.44 -4.70
N LEU A 98 -4.80 -1.48 -5.55
CA LEU A 98 -4.97 -2.52 -6.57
C LEU A 98 -3.88 -2.44 -7.64
N LEU A 99 -3.53 -1.23 -8.10
CA LEU A 99 -2.43 -1.01 -9.03
C LEU A 99 -1.09 -1.50 -8.43
N ALA A 100 -0.80 -1.12 -7.18
CA ALA A 100 0.38 -1.58 -6.47
C ALA A 100 0.39 -3.12 -6.27
N ALA A 101 -0.76 -3.72 -5.98
CA ALA A 101 -0.89 -5.17 -5.87
C ALA A 101 -0.60 -5.86 -7.22
N ASN A 102 -1.08 -5.29 -8.33
CA ASN A 102 -0.83 -5.81 -9.68
C ASN A 102 0.66 -5.75 -10.06
N VAL A 103 1.34 -4.65 -9.74
CA VAL A 103 2.80 -4.54 -9.91
C VAL A 103 3.53 -5.58 -9.04
N THR A 104 3.12 -5.72 -7.79
CA THR A 104 3.69 -6.71 -6.88
C THR A 104 3.51 -8.14 -7.42
N TRP A 105 2.36 -8.44 -8.02
CA TRP A 105 2.08 -9.73 -8.63
C TRP A 105 2.92 -9.99 -9.88
N THR A 106 2.98 -9.02 -10.79
CA THR A 106 3.61 -9.17 -12.11
C THR A 106 5.13 -9.02 -12.09
N ARG A 107 5.66 -8.16 -11.19
CA ARG A 107 7.08 -7.77 -11.13
C ARG A 107 7.76 -8.12 -9.79
N GLY A 108 6.99 -8.46 -8.75
CA GLY A 108 7.52 -8.68 -7.39
C GLY A 108 8.18 -10.04 -7.15
N LEU A 109 8.14 -10.96 -8.11
CA LEU A 109 8.91 -12.20 -8.09
C LEU A 109 10.37 -11.89 -8.46
N ILE A 110 11.10 -11.26 -7.53
CA ILE A 110 12.47 -10.81 -7.75
C ILE A 110 13.40 -12.02 -7.90
N VAL A 111 14.06 -12.11 -9.05
CA VAL A 111 15.05 -13.15 -9.41
C VAL A 111 16.36 -13.07 -8.59
N LYS A 112 16.43 -12.21 -7.56
CA LYS A 112 17.64 -11.88 -6.77
C LYS A 112 17.99 -12.94 -5.69
N GLY A 113 17.30 -14.09 -5.69
CA GLY A 113 17.68 -15.29 -4.93
C GLY A 113 16.88 -15.52 -3.64
N PHE A 114 16.71 -16.81 -3.30
CA PHE A 114 16.17 -17.31 -2.04
C PHE A 114 17.21 -17.11 -0.92
N VAL A 115 17.25 -15.93 -0.31
CA VAL A 115 18.06 -15.71 0.91
C VAL A 115 17.16 -15.16 2.01
N PHE A 116 17.21 -15.84 3.16
CA PHE A 116 16.36 -15.67 4.36
C PHE A 116 16.60 -14.39 5.18
N LEU A 117 17.22 -13.39 4.58
CA LEU A 117 17.33 -12.02 5.06
C LEU A 117 17.08 -11.18 3.80
N VAL A 118 16.13 -10.24 3.81
CA VAL A 118 15.76 -9.27 2.73
C VAL A 118 14.31 -9.46 2.20
N PRO A 119 13.56 -8.37 1.90
CA PRO A 119 12.09 -8.29 1.92
C PRO A 119 11.26 -9.06 0.87
N THR A 120 11.85 -9.97 0.10
CA THR A 120 11.20 -10.70 -1.01
C THR A 120 10.18 -11.74 -0.52
N LEU A 121 10.47 -12.44 0.57
CA LEU A 121 9.54 -13.40 1.18
C LEU A 121 8.38 -12.72 1.91
N MET A 122 8.60 -11.51 2.45
CA MET A 122 7.50 -10.77 3.08
C MET A 122 6.48 -10.31 2.04
N SER A 123 6.93 -9.92 0.84
CA SER A 123 6.02 -9.63 -0.27
C SER A 123 5.19 -10.85 -0.68
N LEU A 124 5.79 -12.05 -0.83
CA LEU A 124 5.04 -13.25 -1.25
C LEU A 124 4.16 -13.84 -0.13
N PHE A 125 4.65 -13.93 1.12
CA PHE A 125 3.85 -14.42 2.25
C PHE A 125 2.73 -13.46 2.64
N LYS A 126 2.96 -12.14 2.60
CA LYS A 126 1.88 -11.16 2.77
C LYS A 126 0.93 -11.20 1.59
N PHE A 127 1.39 -11.32 0.35
CA PHE A 127 0.50 -11.44 -0.82
C PHE A 127 -0.47 -12.62 -0.67
N VAL A 128 0.01 -13.81 -0.29
CA VAL A 128 -0.88 -14.99 -0.07
C VAL A 128 -1.84 -14.77 1.10
N PHE A 129 -1.42 -14.12 2.19
CA PHE A 129 -2.30 -13.81 3.33
C PHE A 129 -3.28 -12.66 3.06
N HIS A 130 -2.89 -11.67 2.25
CA HIS A 130 -3.66 -10.47 1.94
C HIS A 130 -4.64 -10.72 0.81
N MET A 131 -4.29 -11.53 -0.20
CA MET A 131 -5.23 -12.02 -1.21
C MET A 131 -6.38 -12.81 -0.56
N LYS A 132 -6.12 -13.59 0.50
CA LYS A 132 -7.19 -14.22 1.28
C LYS A 132 -8.13 -13.20 1.95
N LYS A 133 -7.63 -12.04 2.37
CA LYS A 133 -8.45 -10.97 2.97
C LYS A 133 -9.19 -10.13 1.93
N LEU A 134 -8.52 -9.78 0.83
CA LEU A 134 -9.11 -9.04 -0.29
C LEU A 134 -10.24 -9.86 -0.94
N PHE A 135 -10.02 -11.17 -1.12
CA PHE A 135 -11.04 -12.06 -1.68
C PHE A 135 -12.27 -12.16 -0.77
N VAL A 136 -12.08 -12.28 0.55
CA VAL A 136 -13.19 -12.26 1.53
C VAL A 136 -13.94 -10.93 1.49
N HIS A 137 -13.24 -9.80 1.38
CA HIS A 137 -13.87 -8.47 1.35
C HIS A 137 -14.62 -8.21 0.03
N LEU A 138 -14.06 -8.62 -1.12
CA LEU A 138 -14.73 -8.55 -2.42
C LEU A 138 -15.95 -9.46 -2.49
N SER A 139 -15.89 -10.67 -1.91
CA SER A 139 -17.05 -11.57 -1.85
C SER A 139 -18.16 -11.12 -0.87
N LEU A 140 -17.89 -10.17 0.02
CA LEU A 140 -18.92 -9.52 0.84
C LEU A 140 -19.57 -8.33 0.12
N CYS A 141 -18.95 -7.81 -0.92
CA CYS A 141 -19.46 -6.71 -1.73
C CYS A 141 -20.28 -7.18 -2.95
N GLU A 142 -20.21 -8.48 -3.29
CA GLU A 142 -21.02 -9.14 -4.33
C GLU A 142 -22.30 -9.81 -3.78
N ILE A 143 -22.58 -9.65 -2.48
CA ILE A 143 -23.83 -10.09 -1.85
C ILE A 143 -24.57 -8.84 -1.37
N ASP A 144 -25.07 -8.05 -2.33
CA ASP A 144 -26.24 -7.17 -2.21
C ASP A 144 -26.79 -6.89 -3.62
#